data_AF-A0A9P0C4Z6-F1
#
_entry.id   AF-A0A9P0C4Z6-F1
#
_cell.length_a   1.000
_cell.length_b   1.000
_cell.length_c   1.000
_cell.angle_alpha   90.00
_cell.angle_beta   90.00
_cell.angle_gamma   90.00
#
_symmetry.space_group_name_H-M   'P 1'
#
loop_
_entity.id
_entity.type
_entity.pdbx_description
1 polymer ?
#
loop_
_entity_poly.entity_id
_entity_poly.type
_entity_poly.pdbx_seq_one_letter_code
_entity_poly.pdbx_strand_id
1 'polypeptide(L)'
;MKHDDVFNEFMTVMNDPLLDLNDSCSVHKELKLDFHNFRPRRVMELLVDRASSTNTSPKEFFEEMRRIIHSRFGEGEGESDELDDTSVDRLEGKYRITETGNAPDVITPSRLCFTFPQFAVAVKRNSIVHKIRSLQMEYSSGFIDILPLFYLPEFGGLIPSRHTLEKEVWEALITLHVYAMYKLNQPEPFQNPVSVYARQMLLKRGIATGLLSNEQRLYYLLHNKVIVSDRELSYSAEKAYRELLQSKSSFTRQINFNLIDY
;
A
#
# COMPACT_ATOMS: atom_id res chain seq x y z
N MET A 1 -39.00 13.87 -0.41
CA MET A 1 -37.84 13.07 -0.86
C MET A 1 -38.35 12.11 -1.91
N LYS A 2 -37.78 12.14 -3.11
CA LYS A 2 -38.25 11.31 -4.22
C LYS A 2 -37.72 9.90 -3.99
N HIS A 3 -38.56 8.90 -4.29
CA HIS A 3 -38.26 7.48 -4.12
C HIS A 3 -36.95 7.05 -4.82
N ASP A 4 -36.56 7.78 -5.87
CA ASP A 4 -35.31 7.59 -6.61
C ASP A 4 -34.05 8.01 -5.83
N ASP A 5 -34.14 8.99 -4.93
CA ASP A 5 -32.99 9.43 -4.11
C ASP A 5 -32.65 8.38 -3.06
N VAL A 6 -33.68 7.81 -2.42
CA VAL A 6 -33.53 6.72 -1.44
C VAL A 6 -33.08 5.43 -2.13
N PHE A 7 -33.61 5.13 -3.32
CA PHE A 7 -33.17 3.96 -4.10
C PHE A 7 -31.71 4.10 -4.55
N ASN A 8 -31.27 5.28 -5.00
CA ASN A 8 -29.87 5.53 -5.34
C ASN A 8 -28.95 5.47 -4.11
N GLU A 9 -29.42 5.91 -2.94
CA GLU A 9 -28.68 5.78 -1.68
C GLU A 9 -28.55 4.31 -1.26
N PHE A 10 -29.63 3.52 -1.35
CA PHE A 10 -29.60 2.07 -1.15
C PHE A 10 -28.70 1.35 -2.16
N MET A 11 -28.74 1.73 -3.44
CA MET A 11 -27.87 1.16 -4.47
C MET A 11 -26.42 1.61 -4.30
N THR A 12 -26.15 2.78 -3.73
CA THR A 12 -24.78 3.23 -3.39
C THR A 12 -24.22 2.44 -2.21
N VAL A 13 -25.07 2.12 -1.23
CA VAL A 13 -24.75 1.23 -0.10
C VAL A 13 -24.59 -0.23 -0.57
N MET A 14 -25.48 -0.75 -1.42
CA MET A 14 -25.39 -2.12 -1.95
C MET A 14 -24.29 -2.31 -3.01
N ASN A 15 -23.90 -1.24 -3.71
CA ASN A 15 -22.74 -1.24 -4.61
C ASN A 15 -21.45 -0.80 -3.92
N ASP A 16 -21.46 -0.53 -2.60
CA ASP A 16 -20.22 -0.42 -1.84
C ASP A 16 -19.63 -1.84 -1.71
N PRO A 17 -18.58 -2.17 -2.47
CA PRO A 17 -18.02 -3.52 -2.49
C PRO A 17 -17.32 -3.88 -1.17
N LEU A 18 -17.28 -2.94 -0.22
CA LEU A 18 -16.69 -3.12 1.10
C LEU A 18 -17.73 -3.51 2.16
N LEU A 19 -19.04 -3.43 1.87
CA LEU A 19 -20.09 -3.76 2.83
C LEU A 19 -20.23 -5.27 3.09
N ASP A 20 -19.83 -6.12 2.14
CA ASP A 20 -20.06 -7.57 2.22
C ASP A 20 -18.81 -8.41 2.60
N LEU A 21 -17.64 -7.80 2.86
CA LEU A 21 -16.55 -8.60 3.47
C LEU A 21 -16.78 -8.77 4.97
N ASN A 22 -17.67 -9.71 5.29
CA ASN A 22 -17.77 -10.41 6.56
C ASN A 22 -16.58 -11.41 6.70
N ASP A 23 -15.38 -10.98 6.30
CA ASP A 23 -14.17 -11.79 6.38
C ASP A 23 -13.67 -11.76 7.82
N SER A 24 -13.45 -12.93 8.40
CA SER A 24 -12.93 -13.13 9.76
C SER A 24 -11.47 -12.67 9.95
N CYS A 25 -10.88 -12.05 8.94
CA CYS A 25 -9.52 -11.49 8.96
C CYS A 25 -9.56 -10.06 9.52
N SER A 26 -9.19 -9.87 10.79
CA SER A 26 -9.14 -8.57 11.48
C SER A 26 -8.40 -7.48 10.68
N VAL A 27 -7.33 -7.85 9.98
CA VAL A 27 -6.53 -6.98 9.12
C VAL A 27 -7.36 -6.33 8.00
N HIS A 28 -8.39 -7.01 7.47
CA HIS A 28 -9.24 -6.49 6.41
C HIS A 28 -10.27 -5.49 6.95
N LYS A 29 -10.76 -5.67 8.18
CA LYS A 29 -11.67 -4.70 8.81
C LYS A 29 -10.96 -3.38 9.14
N GLU A 30 -9.72 -3.45 9.61
CA GLU A 30 -8.90 -2.27 9.89
C GLU A 30 -8.52 -1.52 8.60
N LEU A 31 -8.03 -2.22 7.57
CA LEU A 31 -7.75 -1.62 6.26
C LEU A 31 -9.00 -0.99 5.63
N LYS A 32 -10.19 -1.57 5.77
CA LYS A 32 -11.43 -0.97 5.25
C LYS A 32 -11.80 0.35 5.91
N LEU A 33 -11.81 0.37 7.25
CA LEU A 33 -12.22 1.54 8.02
C LEU A 33 -11.21 2.67 7.93
N ASP A 34 -9.92 2.32 7.88
CA ASP A 34 -8.88 3.30 7.58
C ASP A 34 -9.05 3.84 6.18
N PHE A 35 -9.19 2.98 5.16
CA PHE A 35 -9.27 3.47 3.80
C PHE A 35 -10.52 4.30 3.53
N HIS A 36 -11.72 3.98 4.01
CA HIS A 36 -12.93 4.74 3.63
C HIS A 36 -12.80 6.26 3.93
N ASN A 37 -12.30 6.60 5.12
CA ASN A 37 -12.18 7.99 5.59
C ASN A 37 -10.78 8.60 5.42
N PHE A 38 -9.78 7.81 5.07
CA PHE A 38 -8.41 8.29 4.93
C PHE A 38 -8.23 9.09 3.64
N ARG A 39 -7.68 10.30 3.80
CA ARG A 39 -7.32 11.22 2.72
C ARG A 39 -5.86 11.64 2.94
N PRO A 40 -4.88 11.09 2.19
CA PRO A 40 -3.47 11.39 2.38
C PRO A 40 -3.18 12.89 2.42
N ARG A 41 -3.82 13.67 1.55
CA ARG A 41 -3.70 15.13 1.50
C ARG A 41 -4.13 15.80 2.81
N ARG A 42 -5.24 15.37 3.41
CA ARG A 42 -5.72 15.93 4.67
C ARG A 42 -4.76 15.62 5.82
N VAL A 43 -4.21 14.40 5.85
CA VAL A 43 -3.19 14.02 6.83
C VAL A 43 -1.95 14.90 6.66
N MET A 44 -1.48 15.10 5.42
CA MET A 44 -0.35 15.98 5.15
C MET A 44 -0.61 17.43 5.57
N GLU A 45 -1.79 17.98 5.31
CA GLU A 45 -2.19 19.33 5.77
C GLU A 45 -2.09 19.43 7.30
N LEU A 46 -2.67 18.47 8.03
CA LEU A 46 -2.62 18.44 9.49
C LEU A 46 -1.18 18.33 10.03
N LEU A 47 -0.33 17.54 9.37
CA LEU A 47 1.08 17.39 9.73
C LEU A 47 1.86 18.69 9.52
N VAL A 48 1.66 19.36 8.38
CA VAL A 48 2.31 20.64 8.04
C VAL A 48 1.85 21.76 8.97
N ASP A 49 0.57 21.81 9.32
CA ASP A 49 0.03 22.78 10.29
C ASP A 49 0.72 22.62 11.65
N ARG A 50 0.88 21.36 12.11
CA ARG A 50 1.55 21.04 13.37
C ARG A 50 3.04 21.36 13.33
N ALA A 51 3.74 21.03 12.23
CA ALA A 51 5.14 21.38 12.03
C ALA A 51 5.36 22.91 12.03
N SER A 52 4.45 23.64 11.38
CA SER A 52 4.50 25.11 11.30
C SER A 52 4.30 25.76 12.67
N SER A 53 3.41 25.20 13.50
CA SER A 53 3.18 25.70 14.87
C SER A 53 4.41 25.60 15.78
N THR A 54 5.38 24.75 15.42
CA THR A 54 6.66 24.57 16.14
C THR A 54 7.86 25.11 15.37
N ASN A 55 7.65 25.92 14.32
CA ASN A 55 8.71 26.48 13.46
C ASN A 55 9.64 25.43 12.83
N THR A 56 9.11 24.24 12.53
CA THR A 56 9.88 23.14 11.96
C THR A 56 10.11 23.37 10.47
N SER A 57 11.36 23.24 10.04
CA SER A 57 11.71 23.41 8.61
C SER A 57 11.20 22.23 7.77
N PRO A 58 10.98 22.39 6.45
CA PRO A 58 10.58 21.27 5.59
C PRO A 58 11.53 20.08 5.64
N LYS A 59 12.85 20.33 5.70
CA LYS A 59 13.86 19.27 5.80
C LYS A 59 13.73 18.50 7.11
N GLU A 60 13.60 19.21 8.22
CA GLU A 60 13.42 18.62 9.54
C GLU A 60 12.11 17.84 9.63
N PHE A 61 11.02 18.38 9.07
CA PHE A 61 9.73 17.68 8.96
C PHE A 61 9.87 16.31 8.28
N PHE A 62 10.57 16.24 7.15
CA PHE A 62 10.78 14.98 6.44
C PHE A 62 11.59 13.97 7.27
N GLU A 63 12.64 14.43 7.97
CA GLU A 63 13.43 13.56 8.84
C GLU A 63 12.63 13.07 10.05
N GLU A 64 11.79 13.91 10.64
CA GLU A 64 10.89 13.53 11.74
C GLU A 64 9.88 12.47 11.29
N MET A 65 9.25 12.63 10.12
CA MET A 65 8.33 11.62 9.58
C MET A 65 9.03 10.29 9.32
N ARG A 66 10.24 10.34 8.76
CA ARG A 66 11.07 9.15 8.55
C ARG A 66 11.40 8.45 9.87
N ARG A 67 11.79 9.20 10.91
CA ARG A 67 12.10 8.67 12.24
C ARG A 67 10.91 8.00 12.89
N ILE A 68 9.73 8.62 12.85
CA ILE A 68 8.50 8.04 13.41
C ILE A 68 8.18 6.71 12.73
N ILE A 69 8.18 6.67 11.38
CA ILE A 69 7.90 5.43 10.63
C ILE A 69 8.97 4.37 10.90
N HIS A 70 10.23 4.77 10.97
CA HIS A 70 11.33 3.85 11.26
C HIS A 70 11.25 3.25 12.66
N SER A 71 10.99 4.07 13.68
CA SER A 71 10.85 3.60 15.07
C SER A 71 9.66 2.63 15.21
N ARG A 72 8.53 2.92 14.55
CA ARG A 72 7.31 2.08 14.66
C ARG A 72 7.37 0.76 13.90
N PHE A 73 8.11 0.70 12.79
CA PHE A 73 8.03 -0.43 11.85
C PHE A 73 9.38 -1.03 11.48
N GLY A 74 10.49 -0.44 11.94
CA GLY A 74 11.84 -0.96 11.72
C GLY A 74 12.07 -2.18 12.60
N GLU A 75 12.58 -3.26 12.01
CA GLU A 75 13.15 -4.34 12.79
C GLU A 75 14.53 -3.91 13.28
N GLY A 76 14.82 -4.15 14.56
CA GLY A 76 15.99 -3.62 15.30
C GLY A 76 17.37 -4.12 14.84
N GLU A 77 17.58 -4.35 13.55
CA GLU A 77 18.87 -4.71 12.98
C GLU A 77 19.42 -3.58 12.10
N GLY A 78 20.38 -2.83 12.63
CA GLY A 78 21.52 -2.40 11.81
C GLY A 78 21.81 -0.92 11.63
N GLU A 79 21.13 -0.01 12.32
CA GLU A 79 21.60 1.37 12.53
C GLU A 79 20.95 1.91 13.80
N SER A 80 21.39 1.37 14.94
CA SER A 80 21.25 2.03 16.23
C SER A 80 22.18 3.24 16.27
N ASP A 81 21.94 4.23 15.41
CA ASP A 81 22.02 5.58 15.94
C ASP A 81 20.94 5.60 17.01
N GLU A 82 21.32 5.92 18.24
CA GLU A 82 20.45 6.05 19.41
C GLU A 82 19.23 6.94 19.06
N LEU A 83 18.20 6.35 18.45
CA LEU A 83 16.88 6.92 18.34
C LEU A 83 16.31 6.79 19.74
N ASP A 84 16.71 7.73 20.60
CA ASP A 84 16.19 7.93 21.94
C ASP A 84 14.67 7.77 21.88
N ASP A 85 14.10 6.71 22.47
CA ASP A 85 12.66 6.45 22.46
C ASP A 85 11.88 7.66 23.00
N THR A 86 12.49 8.42 23.92
CA THR A 86 11.88 9.67 24.44
C THR A 86 11.80 10.78 23.39
N SER A 87 12.60 10.70 22.32
CA SER A 87 12.52 11.61 21.18
C SER A 87 11.34 11.26 20.25
N VAL A 88 11.00 9.98 20.09
CA VAL A 88 9.88 9.55 19.22
C VAL A 88 8.55 9.85 19.87
N ASP A 89 8.38 9.56 21.16
CA ASP A 89 7.15 9.91 21.90
C ASP A 89 6.85 11.41 21.84
N ARG A 90 7.90 12.24 21.90
CA ARG A 90 7.78 13.70 21.75
C ARG A 90 7.34 14.10 20.34
N LEU A 91 7.86 13.44 19.31
CA LEU A 91 7.43 13.66 17.93
C LEU A 91 5.99 13.21 17.71
N GLU A 92 5.57 12.09 18.28
CA GLU A 92 4.20 11.62 18.19
C GLU A 92 3.23 12.54 18.92
N GLY A 93 3.62 13.07 20.09
CA GLY A 93 2.89 14.13 20.78
C GLY A 93 2.77 15.40 19.95
N LYS A 94 3.89 15.87 19.35
CA LYS A 94 3.93 17.05 18.45
C LYS A 94 2.96 16.88 17.28
N TYR A 95 2.98 15.73 16.64
CA TYR A 95 2.14 15.42 15.49
C TYR A 95 0.79 14.83 15.87
N ARG A 96 0.42 14.77 17.16
CA ARG A 96 -0.82 14.17 17.68
C ARG A 96 -1.15 12.85 17.00
N ILE A 97 -0.16 11.98 16.91
CA ILE A 97 -0.31 10.63 16.37
C ILE A 97 -0.97 9.79 17.45
N THR A 98 -1.99 9.02 17.07
CA THR A 98 -2.73 8.15 17.97
C THR A 98 -2.61 6.71 17.49
N GLU A 99 -2.55 5.75 18.41
CA GLU A 99 -2.45 4.32 18.07
C GLU A 99 -3.57 3.85 17.14
N THR A 100 -4.80 4.29 17.38
CA THR A 100 -5.99 3.85 16.66
C THR A 100 -6.93 5.00 16.36
N GLY A 101 -7.77 4.83 15.34
CA GLY A 101 -8.87 5.74 15.02
C GLY A 101 -9.11 5.88 13.52
N ASN A 102 -10.39 5.97 13.14
CA ASN A 102 -10.82 5.98 11.74
C ASN A 102 -11.42 7.33 11.28
N ALA A 103 -11.53 8.31 12.17
CA ALA A 103 -12.07 9.63 11.81
C ALA A 103 -11.14 10.35 10.81
N PRO A 104 -11.65 11.18 9.88
CA PRO A 104 -10.85 11.78 8.81
C PRO A 104 -9.62 12.58 9.28
N ASP A 105 -9.72 13.21 10.46
CA ASP A 105 -8.68 14.10 11.01
C ASP A 105 -7.76 13.42 12.03
N VAL A 106 -7.92 12.10 12.22
CA VAL A 106 -7.05 11.29 13.07
C VAL A 106 -5.84 10.80 12.27
N ILE A 107 -4.66 10.96 12.86
CA ILE A 107 -3.39 10.48 12.29
C ILE A 107 -2.96 9.25 13.08
N THR A 108 -2.86 8.11 12.39
CA THR A 108 -2.35 6.85 12.94
C THR A 108 -1.04 6.47 12.25
N PRO A 109 -0.20 5.61 12.85
CA PRO A 109 1.00 5.09 12.21
C PRO A 109 0.74 4.48 10.82
N SER A 110 -0.35 3.72 10.67
CA SER A 110 -0.77 3.13 9.39
C SER A 110 -1.06 4.21 8.33
N ARG A 111 -1.77 5.28 8.69
CA ARG A 111 -2.07 6.40 7.79
C ARG A 111 -0.81 7.17 7.40
N LEU A 112 0.17 7.28 8.29
CA LEU A 112 1.48 7.83 7.95
C LEU A 112 2.19 6.97 6.91
N CYS A 113 2.14 5.65 7.05
CA CYS A 113 2.73 4.75 6.06
C CYS A 113 2.13 4.94 4.66
N PHE A 114 0.80 5.11 4.54
CA PHE A 114 0.18 5.40 3.26
C PHE A 114 0.38 6.84 2.77
N THR A 115 0.68 7.79 3.66
CA THR A 115 1.01 9.18 3.30
C THR A 115 2.45 9.28 2.80
N PHE A 116 3.37 8.50 3.37
CA PHE A 116 4.80 8.44 3.02
C PHE A 116 5.20 7.01 2.62
N PRO A 117 4.66 6.47 1.52
CA PRO A 117 4.87 5.09 1.15
C PRO A 117 6.34 4.76 0.86
N GLN A 118 7.14 5.72 0.41
CA GLN A 118 8.57 5.54 0.17
C GLN A 118 9.35 5.22 1.45
N PHE A 119 8.96 5.78 2.59
CA PHE A 119 9.58 5.47 3.88
C PHE A 119 9.05 4.16 4.43
N ALA A 120 7.73 3.95 4.36
CA ALA A 120 7.10 2.72 4.84
C ALA A 120 7.66 1.48 4.12
N VAL A 121 7.74 1.51 2.79
CA VAL A 121 8.27 0.39 2.02
C VAL A 121 9.75 0.16 2.31
N ALA A 122 10.56 1.23 2.45
CA ALA A 122 11.98 1.10 2.78
C ALA A 122 12.20 0.38 4.11
N VAL A 123 11.42 0.74 5.14
CA VAL A 123 11.53 0.20 6.49
C VAL A 123 10.96 -1.22 6.58
N LYS A 124 9.77 -1.45 6.01
CA LYS A 124 9.06 -2.74 6.14
C LYS A 124 9.62 -3.83 5.23
N ARG A 125 10.45 -3.50 4.24
CA ARG A 125 10.98 -4.46 3.26
C ARG A 125 11.70 -5.64 3.91
N ASN A 126 12.44 -5.43 4.99
CA ASN A 126 13.16 -6.53 5.65
C ASN A 126 12.19 -7.42 6.45
N SER A 127 11.26 -6.80 7.19
CA SER A 127 10.27 -7.53 7.98
C SER A 127 9.40 -8.49 7.17
N ILE A 128 9.03 -8.08 5.96
CA ILE A 128 8.16 -8.91 5.12
C ILE A 128 8.90 -10.14 4.56
N VAL A 129 10.24 -10.13 4.50
CA VAL A 129 11.05 -11.27 4.00
C VAL A 129 10.85 -12.50 4.88
N HIS A 130 10.76 -12.34 6.20
CA HIS A 130 10.50 -13.46 7.11
C HIS A 130 9.15 -14.12 6.81
N LYS A 131 8.10 -13.32 6.62
CA LYS A 131 6.76 -13.81 6.25
C LYS A 131 6.76 -14.49 4.87
N ILE A 132 7.46 -13.91 3.89
CA ILE A 132 7.61 -14.48 2.54
C ILE A 132 8.31 -15.85 2.61
N ARG A 133 9.38 -15.97 3.40
CA ARG A 133 10.11 -17.23 3.56
C ARG A 133 9.24 -18.31 4.19
N SER A 134 8.44 -17.98 5.20
CA SER A 134 7.46 -18.93 5.78
C SER A 134 6.47 -19.44 4.73
N LEU A 135 5.92 -18.54 3.90
CA LEU A 135 5.03 -18.93 2.80
C LEU A 135 5.76 -19.79 1.76
N GLN A 136 7.02 -19.47 1.44
CA GLN A 136 7.80 -20.27 0.49
C GLN A 136 8.00 -21.71 0.99
N MET A 137 8.22 -21.90 2.29
CA MET A 137 8.33 -23.23 2.89
C MET A 137 7.00 -23.99 2.87
N GLU A 138 5.90 -23.31 3.13
CA GLU A 138 4.55 -23.89 3.14
C GLU A 138 4.08 -24.32 1.74
N TYR A 139 4.32 -23.51 0.71
CA TYR A 139 3.83 -23.71 -0.67
C TYR A 139 4.92 -24.16 -1.66
N SER A 140 5.95 -24.85 -1.15
CA SER A 140 7.21 -25.18 -1.83
C SER A 140 7.10 -25.62 -3.30
N SER A 141 6.02 -26.33 -3.71
CA SER A 141 5.71 -26.60 -5.11
C SER A 141 4.71 -25.57 -5.68
N GLY A 142 5.21 -24.50 -6.31
CA GLY A 142 4.37 -23.49 -6.97
C GLY A 142 4.46 -22.09 -6.36
N PHE A 143 5.40 -21.86 -5.45
CA PHE A 143 5.73 -20.52 -4.98
C PHE A 143 6.43 -19.72 -6.09
N ILE A 144 5.75 -18.69 -6.60
CA ILE A 144 6.34 -17.68 -7.49
C ILE A 144 7.13 -16.68 -6.65
N ASP A 145 8.40 -16.53 -6.96
CA ASP A 145 9.29 -15.57 -6.29
C ASP A 145 9.00 -14.16 -6.80
N ILE A 146 8.54 -13.29 -5.91
CA ILE A 146 8.13 -11.91 -6.22
C ILE A 146 8.94 -10.98 -5.31
N LEU A 147 9.37 -9.83 -5.84
CA LEU A 147 10.12 -8.85 -5.05
C LEU A 147 9.36 -8.46 -3.76
N PRO A 148 10.01 -8.45 -2.59
CA PRO A 148 9.35 -8.23 -1.29
C PRO A 148 8.47 -6.97 -1.21
N LEU A 149 8.84 -5.90 -1.90
CA LEU A 149 8.07 -4.66 -1.97
C LEU A 149 6.63 -4.84 -2.48
N PHE A 150 6.37 -5.81 -3.38
CA PHE A 150 5.02 -6.06 -3.88
C PHE A 150 4.09 -6.62 -2.81
N TYR A 151 4.62 -7.17 -1.73
CA TYR A 151 3.87 -7.71 -0.61
C TYR A 151 3.43 -6.62 0.39
N LEU A 152 3.82 -5.37 0.19
CA LEU A 152 3.51 -4.26 1.10
C LEU A 152 2.36 -3.41 0.56
N PRO A 153 1.25 -3.22 1.31
CA PRO A 153 0.10 -2.42 0.86
C PRO A 153 0.49 -1.01 0.37
N GLU A 154 1.48 -0.40 1.02
CA GLU A 154 1.95 0.95 0.72
C GLU A 154 2.61 1.06 -0.65
N PHE A 155 3.10 -0.05 -1.21
CA PHE A 155 3.70 -0.07 -2.54
C PHE A 155 2.72 0.40 -3.63
N GLY A 156 1.40 0.22 -3.45
CA GLY A 156 0.40 0.76 -4.35
C GLY A 156 0.47 2.29 -4.52
N GLY A 157 0.91 3.02 -3.50
CA GLY A 157 1.16 4.48 -3.56
C GLY A 157 2.43 4.87 -4.32
N LEU A 158 3.25 3.89 -4.72
CA LEU A 158 4.51 4.07 -5.46
C LEU A 158 4.39 3.63 -6.92
N ILE A 159 3.23 3.13 -7.35
CA ILE A 159 2.94 2.82 -8.75
C ILE A 159 2.47 4.11 -9.45
N PRO A 160 3.15 4.55 -10.53
CA PRO A 160 2.68 5.66 -11.36
C PRO A 160 1.33 5.38 -12.02
N SER A 161 0.65 6.44 -12.43
CA SER A 161 -0.54 6.33 -13.29
C SER A 161 -0.22 5.62 -14.61
N ARG A 162 -1.25 5.08 -15.26
CA ARG A 162 -1.13 4.31 -16.49
C ARG A 162 -0.36 5.04 -17.60
N HIS A 163 -0.50 6.36 -17.71
CA HIS A 163 0.12 7.15 -18.77
C HIS A 163 1.64 7.36 -18.64
N THR A 164 2.22 7.01 -17.48
CA THR A 164 3.66 7.19 -17.22
C THR A 164 4.51 6.00 -17.67
N LEU A 165 3.90 4.82 -17.79
CA LEU A 165 4.58 3.57 -18.13
C LEU A 165 4.01 2.98 -19.42
N GLU A 166 4.79 2.12 -20.08
CA GLU A 166 4.25 1.25 -21.12
C GLU A 166 3.15 0.34 -20.54
N LYS A 167 2.15 0.00 -21.36
CA LYS A 167 0.93 -0.69 -20.89
C LYS A 167 1.27 -1.97 -20.15
N GLU A 168 2.10 -2.77 -20.78
CA GLU A 168 2.50 -4.10 -20.36
C GLU A 168 3.28 -4.04 -19.04
N VAL A 169 4.12 -3.01 -18.85
CA VAL A 169 4.82 -2.77 -17.59
C VAL A 169 3.84 -2.39 -16.49
N TRP A 170 2.94 -1.45 -16.76
CA TRP A 170 1.94 -1.03 -15.78
C TRP A 170 1.05 -2.20 -15.35
N GLU A 171 0.50 -2.96 -16.31
CA GLU A 171 -0.33 -4.14 -16.05
C GLU A 171 0.43 -5.22 -15.25
N ALA A 172 1.73 -5.42 -15.53
CA ALA A 172 2.56 -6.33 -14.78
C ALA A 172 2.74 -5.90 -13.31
N LEU A 173 3.03 -4.61 -13.06
CA LEU A 173 3.17 -4.09 -11.69
C LEU A 173 1.89 -4.26 -10.88
N ILE A 174 0.74 -3.95 -11.50
CA ILE A 174 -0.58 -4.15 -10.90
C ILE A 174 -0.80 -5.63 -10.56
N THR A 175 -0.58 -6.51 -11.54
CA THR A 175 -0.84 -7.94 -11.38
C THR A 175 0.02 -8.56 -10.28
N LEU A 176 1.33 -8.25 -10.29
CA LEU A 176 2.28 -8.72 -9.26
C LEU A 176 1.88 -8.23 -7.87
N HIS A 177 1.52 -6.95 -7.73
CA HIS A 177 1.14 -6.38 -6.45
C HIS A 177 -0.16 -7.00 -5.89
N VAL A 178 -1.22 -7.08 -6.71
CA VAL A 178 -2.50 -7.65 -6.28
C VAL A 178 -2.33 -9.12 -5.91
N TYR A 179 -1.53 -9.87 -6.66
CA TYR A 179 -1.23 -11.28 -6.35
C TYR A 179 -0.46 -11.44 -5.05
N ALA A 180 0.61 -10.67 -4.86
CA ALA A 180 1.41 -10.69 -3.64
C ALA A 180 0.54 -10.39 -2.40
N MET A 181 -0.29 -9.35 -2.49
CA MET A 181 -1.25 -8.97 -1.44
C MET A 181 -2.32 -10.04 -1.18
N TYR A 182 -2.77 -10.74 -2.22
CA TYR A 182 -3.68 -11.86 -2.08
C TYR A 182 -3.03 -13.02 -1.33
N LYS A 183 -1.83 -13.41 -1.75
CA LYS A 183 -1.10 -14.57 -1.23
C LYS A 183 -0.70 -14.45 0.24
N LEU A 184 -0.43 -13.23 0.74
CA LEU A 184 -0.13 -13.04 2.18
C LEU A 184 -1.26 -13.43 3.13
N ASN A 185 -2.50 -13.43 2.63
CA ASN A 185 -3.69 -13.43 3.46
C ASN A 185 -4.58 -14.66 3.23
N GLN A 186 -4.34 -15.45 2.19
CA GLN A 186 -5.14 -16.63 1.89
C GLN A 186 -4.28 -17.80 1.38
N PRO A 187 -4.36 -18.99 2.01
CA PRO A 187 -3.85 -20.22 1.42
C PRO A 187 -4.61 -20.55 0.13
N GLU A 188 -3.94 -21.20 -0.82
CA GLU A 188 -4.62 -21.77 -2.00
C GLU A 188 -5.64 -22.84 -1.56
N PRO A 189 -6.79 -22.99 -2.24
CA PRO A 189 -7.12 -22.45 -3.57
C PRO A 189 -7.64 -21.00 -3.58
N PHE A 190 -7.61 -20.36 -4.75
CA PHE A 190 -8.14 -19.01 -4.99
C PHE A 190 -9.68 -18.99 -4.92
N GLN A 191 -10.26 -19.00 -3.73
CA GLN A 191 -11.70 -19.24 -3.56
C GLN A 191 -12.55 -17.97 -3.47
N ASN A 192 -11.96 -16.81 -3.20
CA ASN A 192 -12.74 -15.58 -2.95
C ASN A 192 -12.45 -14.45 -3.97
N PRO A 193 -13.22 -14.36 -5.07
CA PRO A 193 -13.07 -13.27 -6.05
C PRO A 193 -13.37 -11.88 -5.45
N VAL A 194 -14.16 -11.80 -4.39
CA VAL A 194 -14.42 -10.53 -3.66
C VAL A 194 -13.13 -10.02 -3.00
N SER A 195 -12.24 -10.92 -2.56
CA SER A 195 -10.93 -10.57 -2.00
C SER A 195 -9.99 -9.97 -3.07
N VAL A 196 -10.01 -10.50 -4.30
CA VAL A 196 -9.22 -9.95 -5.42
C VAL A 196 -9.74 -8.58 -5.83
N TYR A 197 -11.06 -8.43 -5.96
CA TYR A 197 -11.68 -7.14 -6.28
C TYR A 197 -11.37 -6.07 -5.23
N ALA A 198 -11.49 -6.38 -3.94
CA ALA A 198 -11.19 -5.45 -2.85
C ALA A 198 -9.74 -4.95 -2.91
N ARG A 199 -8.78 -5.81 -3.25
CA ARG A 199 -7.37 -5.44 -3.42
C ARG A 199 -7.13 -4.50 -4.59
N GLN A 200 -7.83 -4.72 -5.70
CA GLN A 200 -7.78 -3.83 -6.86
C GLN A 200 -8.34 -2.45 -6.51
N MET A 201 -9.41 -2.37 -5.72
CA MET A 201 -9.97 -1.10 -5.24
C MET A 201 -9.02 -0.36 -4.30
N LEU A 202 -8.38 -1.07 -3.36
CA LEU A 202 -7.37 -0.48 -2.48
C LEU A 202 -6.18 0.06 -3.30
N LEU A 203 -5.74 -0.71 -4.29
CA LEU A 203 -4.65 -0.31 -5.18
C LEU A 203 -5.01 0.91 -6.01
N LYS A 204 -6.18 0.92 -6.67
CA LYS A 204 -6.71 2.08 -7.40
C LYS A 204 -6.66 3.33 -6.53
N ARG A 205 -7.15 3.23 -5.29
CA ARG A 205 -7.16 4.35 -4.35
C ARG A 205 -5.75 4.79 -3.99
N GLY A 206 -4.82 3.86 -3.76
CA GLY A 206 -3.41 4.17 -3.52
C GLY A 206 -2.77 4.95 -4.67
N ILE A 207 -2.99 4.51 -5.90
CA ILE A 207 -2.48 5.18 -7.11
C ILE A 207 -3.09 6.58 -7.25
N ALA A 208 -4.42 6.69 -7.14
CA ALA A 208 -5.16 7.93 -7.37
C ALA A 208 -4.96 8.99 -6.29
N THR A 209 -4.75 8.60 -5.03
CA THR A 209 -4.68 9.53 -3.89
C THR A 209 -3.28 9.76 -3.34
N GLY A 210 -2.27 9.05 -3.87
CA GLY A 210 -0.87 9.19 -3.46
C GLY A 210 -0.33 10.60 -3.70
N LEU A 211 0.45 11.11 -2.75
CA LEU A 211 0.99 12.49 -2.77
C LEU A 211 2.23 12.66 -3.65
N LEU A 212 2.92 11.57 -3.97
CA LEU A 212 4.08 11.60 -4.85
C LEU A 212 3.64 11.80 -6.30
N SER A 213 4.38 12.63 -7.03
CA SER A 213 4.18 12.81 -8.48
C SER A 213 4.55 11.53 -9.24
N ASN A 214 4.05 11.38 -10.45
CA ASN A 214 4.37 10.24 -11.31
C ASN A 214 5.88 10.12 -11.57
N GLU A 215 6.59 11.24 -11.70
CA GLU A 215 8.04 11.28 -11.89
C GLU A 215 8.77 10.76 -10.64
N GLN A 216 8.32 11.14 -9.44
CA GLN A 216 8.88 10.65 -8.19
C GLN A 216 8.65 9.14 -8.01
N ARG A 217 7.46 8.66 -8.37
CA ARG A 217 7.12 7.24 -8.36
C ARG A 217 7.96 6.46 -9.37
N LEU A 218 8.11 6.98 -10.59
CA LEU A 218 8.97 6.38 -11.61
C LEU A 218 10.44 6.29 -11.14
N TYR A 219 10.97 7.37 -10.58
CA TYR A 219 12.30 7.39 -9.98
C TYR A 219 12.45 6.34 -8.88
N TYR A 220 11.44 6.19 -8.02
CA TYR A 220 11.44 5.15 -6.99
C TYR A 220 11.53 3.75 -7.58
N LEU A 221 10.75 3.44 -8.63
CA LEU A 221 10.76 2.13 -9.28
C LEU A 221 12.12 1.81 -9.92
N LEU A 222 12.74 2.79 -10.59
CA LEU A 222 14.07 2.67 -11.18
C LEU A 222 15.14 2.44 -10.10
N HIS A 223 15.14 3.29 -9.06
CA HIS A 223 16.10 3.21 -7.96
C HIS A 223 16.04 1.86 -7.22
N ASN A 224 14.83 1.32 -7.04
CA ASN A 224 14.61 0.03 -6.38
C ASN A 224 14.70 -1.18 -7.34
N LYS A 225 15.12 -0.97 -8.59
CA LYS A 225 15.29 -2.02 -9.61
C LYS A 225 14.03 -2.87 -9.82
N VAL A 226 12.86 -2.23 -9.72
CA VAL A 226 11.57 -2.84 -10.09
C VAL A 226 11.44 -2.83 -11.62
N ILE A 227 11.91 -1.75 -12.24
CA ILE A 227 11.95 -1.54 -13.69
C ILE A 227 13.37 -1.11 -14.09
N VAL A 228 13.73 -1.34 -15.35
CA VAL A 228 14.98 -0.84 -15.98
C VAL A 228 14.72 0.48 -16.70
N SER A 229 13.53 0.62 -17.29
CA SER A 229 13.04 1.83 -17.95
C SER A 229 11.52 1.91 -17.81
N ASP A 230 10.89 2.97 -18.31
CA ASP A 230 9.43 3.10 -18.39
C ASP A 230 8.76 2.02 -19.28
N ARG A 231 9.56 1.31 -20.08
CA ARG A 231 9.16 0.26 -21.03
C ARG A 231 9.55 -1.15 -20.61
N GLU A 232 10.38 -1.29 -19.59
CA GLU A 232 11.00 -2.58 -19.28
C GLU A 232 11.01 -2.87 -17.77
N LEU A 233 10.43 -4.01 -17.39
CA LEU A 233 10.54 -4.57 -16.04
C LEU A 233 11.99 -5.02 -15.76
N SER A 234 12.39 -5.08 -14.50
CA SER A 234 13.62 -5.79 -14.16
C SER A 234 13.48 -7.30 -14.40
N TYR A 235 14.60 -7.98 -14.65
CA TYR A 235 14.62 -9.43 -14.88
C TYR A 235 13.83 -10.22 -13.82
N SER A 236 13.98 -9.87 -12.54
CA SER A 236 13.27 -10.52 -11.44
C SER A 236 11.76 -10.30 -11.51
N ALA A 237 11.31 -9.06 -11.78
CA ALA A 237 9.89 -8.74 -11.90
C ALA A 237 9.28 -9.38 -13.15
N GLU A 238 9.99 -9.35 -14.27
CA GLU A 238 9.54 -9.96 -15.53
C GLU A 238 9.40 -11.49 -15.40
N LYS A 239 10.40 -12.14 -14.81
CA LYS A 239 10.36 -13.59 -14.56
C LYS A 239 9.13 -13.96 -13.73
N ALA A 240 8.91 -13.27 -12.61
CA ALA A 240 7.77 -13.49 -11.74
C ALA A 240 6.43 -13.29 -12.46
N TYR A 241 6.33 -12.25 -13.28
CA TYR A 241 5.12 -11.95 -14.04
C TYR A 241 4.83 -13.03 -15.09
N ARG A 242 5.84 -13.48 -15.83
CA ARG A 242 5.71 -14.57 -16.81
C ARG A 242 5.28 -15.88 -16.15
N GLU A 243 5.90 -16.23 -15.02
CA GLU A 243 5.52 -17.42 -14.24
C GLU A 243 4.07 -17.33 -13.76
N LEU A 244 3.62 -16.15 -13.32
CA LEU A 244 2.24 -15.92 -12.87
C LEU A 244 1.23 -16.08 -14.01
N LEU A 245 1.51 -15.52 -15.19
CA LEU A 245 0.65 -15.68 -16.37
C LEU A 245 0.49 -17.15 -16.78
N GLN A 246 1.57 -17.93 -16.69
CA GLN A 246 1.58 -19.34 -17.09
C GLN A 246 0.92 -20.25 -16.05
N SER A 247 1.29 -20.10 -14.78
CA SER A 247 0.92 -21.05 -13.71
C SER A 247 -0.34 -20.68 -12.95
N LYS A 248 -0.77 -19.40 -12.98
CA LYS A 248 -1.91 -18.88 -12.21
C LYS A 248 -2.89 -18.09 -13.10
N SER A 249 -3.14 -18.59 -14.31
CA SER A 249 -4.01 -17.91 -15.29
C SER A 249 -5.45 -17.65 -14.80
N SER A 250 -5.98 -18.49 -13.89
CA SER A 250 -7.29 -18.26 -13.25
C SER A 250 -7.30 -17.02 -12.36
N PHE A 251 -6.18 -16.69 -11.72
CA PHE A 251 -6.02 -15.47 -10.94
C PHE A 251 -5.86 -14.25 -11.86
N THR A 252 -4.97 -14.32 -12.86
CA THR A 252 -4.67 -13.16 -13.71
C THR A 252 -5.87 -12.70 -14.52
N ARG A 253 -6.79 -13.61 -14.89
CA ARG A 253 -8.08 -13.29 -15.53
C ARG A 253 -9.05 -12.51 -14.63
N GLN A 254 -8.85 -12.48 -13.31
CA GLN A 254 -9.68 -11.71 -12.37
C GLN A 254 -9.22 -10.26 -12.24
N ILE A 255 -8.05 -9.91 -12.78
CA ILE A 255 -7.56 -8.54 -12.79
C ILE A 255 -8.32 -7.73 -13.84
N ASN A 256 -9.03 -6.70 -13.39
CA ASN A 256 -9.76 -5.76 -14.22
C ASN A 256 -8.96 -4.45 -14.28
N PHE A 257 -8.16 -4.29 -15.33
CA PHE A 257 -7.34 -3.07 -15.50
C PHE A 257 -8.19 -1.81 -15.66
N ASN A 258 -9.38 -1.89 -16.27
CA ASN A 258 -10.30 -0.76 -16.40
C ASN A 258 -10.85 -0.29 -15.05
N LEU A 259 -10.87 -1.16 -14.04
CA LEU A 259 -11.24 -0.77 -12.68
C LEU A 259 -10.18 0.15 -12.07
N ILE A 260 -8.91 -0.08 -12.38
CA ILE A 260 -7.75 0.54 -11.74
C ILE A 260 -7.28 1.78 -12.51
N ASP A 261 -7.43 1.76 -13.84
CA ASP A 261 -7.07 2.87 -14.72
C ASP A 261 -7.83 4.15 -14.31
N TYR A 262 -7.08 5.24 -14.16
CA TYR A 262 -7.54 6.56 -13.73
C TYR A 262 -6.80 7.65 -14.51
#